data_AF-A0A2E0KPI2-F1
#
_entry.id   AF-A0A2E0KPI2-F1
#
_cell.length_a   1.000
_cell.length_b   1.000
_cell.length_c   1.000
_cell.angle_alpha   90.00
_cell.angle_beta   90.00
_cell.angle_gamma   90.00
#
_symmetry.space_group_name_H-M   'P 1'
#
loop_
_entity.id
_entity.type
_entity.pdbx_description
1 polymer ?
#
loop_
_entity_poly.entity_id
_entity_poly.type
_entity_poly.pdbx_seq_one_letter_code
_entity_poly.pdbx_strand_id
1 'polypeptide(L)'
;MKNLNTLFSLLIISFLMFSCGTKNIHKMQGDKKIDTGIEARKYQDVPGETYYVIVLGEHGDEMIARRYAIANAAIEFGKKAQTMITALYESESSQTLKNKVGRLNNEEQASALSKASANDMILEEDQLYYNEDQGGLYKYRAVYKVEFDNIIRFLNSSL
;
A
#
# COMPACT_ATOMS: atom_id res chain seq x y z
N MET A 1 21.91 40.84 45.76
CA MET A 1 20.56 40.43 45.30
C MET A 1 20.22 40.92 43.88
N LYS A 2 21.17 40.97 42.92
CA LYS A 2 20.85 41.34 41.52
C LYS A 2 20.86 40.14 40.55
N ASN A 3 21.47 39.02 40.94
CA ASN A 3 21.63 37.83 40.09
C ASN A 3 20.58 36.73 40.33
N LEU A 4 19.74 36.86 41.37
CA LEU A 4 18.67 35.88 41.65
C LEU A 4 17.42 36.16 40.79
N ASN A 5 17.14 37.45 40.52
CA ASN A 5 15.98 37.84 39.72
C ASN A 5 16.16 37.50 38.23
N THR A 6 17.38 37.60 37.70
CA THR A 6 17.67 37.26 36.29
C THR A 6 17.56 35.76 36.02
N LEU A 7 17.91 34.91 36.98
CA LEU A 7 17.77 33.44 36.87
C LEU A 7 16.29 33.01 36.90
N PHE A 8 15.48 33.67 37.72
CA PHE A 8 14.04 33.38 37.79
C PHE A 8 13.30 33.81 36.52
N SER A 9 13.69 34.95 35.93
CA SER A 9 13.10 35.43 34.66
C SER A 9 13.42 34.51 33.47
N LEU A 10 14.63 33.93 33.41
CA LEU A 10 15.02 33.00 32.36
C LEU A 10 14.28 31.66 32.43
N LEU A 11 14.02 31.16 33.65
CA LEU A 11 13.28 29.92 33.87
C LEU A 11 11.81 30.03 33.41
N ILE A 12 11.16 31.17 33.64
CA ILE A 12 9.76 31.39 33.25
C ILE A 12 9.60 31.48 31.71
N ILE A 13 10.57 32.10 31.01
CA ILE A 13 10.55 32.19 29.55
C ILE A 13 10.80 30.81 28.91
N SER A 14 11.64 29.97 29.52
CA SER A 14 11.86 28.59 29.05
C SER A 14 10.62 27.70 29.17
N PHE A 15 9.79 27.92 30.19
CA PHE A 15 8.58 27.12 30.43
C PHE A 15 7.44 27.47 29.44
N LEU A 16 7.41 28.72 28.95
CA LEU A 16 6.41 29.15 27.97
C LEU A 16 6.65 28.61 26.55
N MET A 17 7.88 28.20 26.21
CA MET A 17 8.18 27.64 24.89
C MET A 17 7.86 26.13 24.74
N PHE A 18 7.57 25.42 25.84
CA PHE A 18 7.15 24.01 25.79
C PHE A 18 5.63 23.79 25.74
N SER A 19 4.82 24.85 25.84
CA SER A 19 3.36 24.76 25.66
C SER A 19 2.92 25.01 24.21
N CYS A 20 3.83 24.96 23.24
CA CYS A 20 3.44 24.79 21.84
C CYS A 20 3.15 23.30 21.61
N GLY A 21 2.11 22.79 22.28
CA GLY A 21 1.54 21.50 21.95
C GLY A 21 1.16 21.56 20.49
N THR A 22 1.81 20.73 19.67
CA THR A 22 1.52 20.57 18.25
C THR A 22 0.01 20.40 18.11
N LYS A 23 -0.69 21.47 17.71
CA LYS A 23 -2.10 21.40 17.38
C LYS A 23 -2.20 20.36 16.27
N ASN A 24 -2.82 19.22 16.58
CA ASN A 24 -3.09 18.18 15.60
C ASN A 24 -4.03 18.79 14.55
N ILE A 25 -3.45 19.27 13.45
CA ILE A 25 -4.13 20.01 12.37
C ILE A 25 -5.33 19.19 11.85
N HIS A 26 -5.20 17.88 11.81
CA HIS A 26 -6.25 16.93 11.43
C HIS A 26 -7.52 17.02 12.27
N LYS A 27 -7.43 17.31 13.58
CA LYS A 27 -8.61 17.44 14.46
C LYS A 27 -9.42 18.72 14.16
N MET A 28 -8.80 19.75 13.58
CA MET A 28 -9.48 21.00 13.23
C MET A 28 -10.24 20.92 11.90
N GLN A 29 -9.92 19.95 11.04
CA GLN A 29 -10.59 19.72 9.75
C GLN A 29 -11.81 18.79 9.84
N GLY A 30 -12.12 18.26 11.03
CA GLY A 30 -13.18 17.27 11.19
C GLY A 30 -12.75 15.85 10.79
N ASP A 31 -11.47 15.64 10.50
CA ASP A 31 -10.94 14.35 10.10
C ASP A 31 -10.92 13.40 11.29
N LYS A 32 -11.88 12.46 11.31
CA LYS A 32 -11.83 11.33 12.22
C LYS A 32 -10.80 10.35 11.68
N LYS A 33 -9.69 10.14 12.41
CA LYS A 33 -8.77 9.04 12.12
C LYS A 33 -9.55 7.73 12.29
N ILE A 34 -9.86 7.09 11.17
CA ILE A 34 -10.49 5.76 11.17
C ILE A 34 -9.38 4.76 11.35
N ASP A 35 -9.50 3.90 12.37
CA ASP A 35 -8.65 2.73 12.48
C ASP A 35 -8.96 1.84 11.28
N THR A 36 -7.99 1.69 10.39
CA THR A 36 -8.16 0.88 9.18
C THR A 36 -8.03 -0.60 9.46
N GLY A 37 -7.69 -0.97 10.71
CA GLY A 37 -7.45 -2.31 11.22
C GLY A 37 -6.24 -3.02 10.60
N ILE A 38 -5.77 -2.59 9.43
CA ILE A 38 -4.52 -2.99 8.77
C ILE A 38 -3.45 -1.93 9.02
N GLU A 39 -2.30 -2.34 9.55
CA GLU A 39 -1.15 -1.45 9.76
C GLU A 39 -0.32 -1.32 8.47
N ALA A 40 -0.67 -0.33 7.63
CA ALA A 40 -0.05 -0.13 6.32
C ALA A 40 1.50 -0.05 6.34
N ARG A 41 2.10 0.40 7.45
CA ARG A 41 3.57 0.52 7.58
C ARG A 41 4.30 -0.81 7.54
N LYS A 42 3.61 -1.92 7.86
CA LYS A 42 4.17 -3.28 7.81
C LYS A 42 4.39 -3.77 6.39
N TYR A 43 3.64 -3.24 5.42
CA TYR A 43 3.60 -3.74 4.05
C TYR A 43 4.32 -2.76 3.13
N GLN A 44 5.62 -2.97 2.99
CA GLN A 44 6.47 -2.18 2.12
C GLN A 44 6.99 -3.08 1.01
N ASP A 45 6.93 -2.56 -0.22
CA ASP A 45 7.53 -3.26 -1.35
C ASP A 45 9.03 -3.40 -1.13
N VAL A 46 9.55 -4.55 -1.51
CA VAL A 46 10.98 -4.82 -1.62
C VAL A 46 11.26 -5.05 -3.11
N PRO A 47 11.80 -4.05 -3.83
CA PRO A 47 12.02 -4.16 -5.27
C PRO A 47 12.86 -5.39 -5.63
N GLY A 48 12.36 -6.20 -6.56
CA GLY A 48 13.01 -7.45 -6.97
C GLY A 48 12.74 -8.64 -6.04
N GLU A 49 11.94 -8.48 -4.98
CA GLU A 49 11.61 -9.56 -4.04
C GLU A 49 10.09 -9.70 -3.88
N THR A 50 9.42 -8.73 -3.25
CA THR A 50 8.01 -8.84 -2.89
C THR A 50 7.31 -7.49 -3.04
N TYR A 51 6.09 -7.52 -3.56
CA TYR A 51 5.26 -6.32 -3.74
C TYR A 51 3.94 -6.50 -3.02
N TYR A 52 3.47 -5.45 -2.34
CA TYR A 52 2.24 -5.46 -1.56
C TYR A 52 1.22 -4.45 -2.11
N VAL A 53 -0.06 -4.78 -1.99
CA VAL A 53 -1.17 -3.85 -2.22
C VAL A 53 -2.18 -3.97 -1.09
N ILE A 54 -2.72 -2.83 -0.67
CA ILE A 54 -3.79 -2.75 0.32
C ILE A 54 -5.03 -2.24 -0.42
N VAL A 55 -6.12 -2.99 -0.36
CA VAL A 55 -7.31 -2.75 -1.16
C VAL A 55 -8.58 -2.84 -0.32
N LEU A 56 -9.64 -2.27 -0.89
CA LEU A 56 -10.98 -2.27 -0.35
C LEU A 56 -11.96 -2.74 -1.44
N GLY A 57 -12.83 -3.67 -1.10
CA GLY A 57 -14.02 -4.00 -1.88
C GLY A 57 -15.27 -3.74 -1.04
N GLU A 58 -16.27 -3.08 -1.62
CA GLU A 58 -17.53 -2.77 -0.95
C GLU A 58 -18.72 -3.29 -1.77
N HIS A 59 -19.62 -4.03 -1.15
CA HIS A 59 -20.84 -4.52 -1.79
C HIS A 59 -21.88 -4.98 -0.75
N GLY A 60 -23.16 -5.02 -1.12
CA GLY A 60 -24.22 -5.59 -0.26
C GLY A 60 -24.17 -7.12 -0.10
N ASP A 61 -23.24 -7.77 -0.77
CA ASP A 61 -22.99 -9.22 -0.73
C ASP A 61 -21.51 -9.43 -0.41
N GLU A 62 -21.20 -10.24 0.60
CA GLU A 62 -19.84 -10.48 1.07
C GLU A 62 -18.94 -11.04 -0.04
N MET A 63 -19.44 -12.00 -0.82
CA MET A 63 -18.65 -12.67 -1.86
C MET A 63 -18.32 -11.72 -2.99
N ILE A 64 -19.23 -10.81 -3.34
CA ILE A 64 -18.97 -9.77 -4.33
C ILE A 64 -17.98 -8.74 -3.77
N ALA A 65 -18.10 -8.33 -2.50
CA ALA A 65 -17.13 -7.43 -1.86
C ALA A 65 -15.71 -8.01 -1.89
N ARG A 66 -15.55 -9.31 -1.59
CA ARG A 66 -14.27 -10.04 -1.71
C ARG A 66 -13.74 -10.04 -3.14
N ARG A 67 -14.60 -10.32 -4.14
CA ARG A 67 -14.22 -10.31 -5.57
C ARG A 67 -13.77 -8.93 -6.03
N TYR A 68 -14.42 -7.87 -5.59
CA TYR A 68 -14.01 -6.50 -5.89
C TYR A 68 -12.64 -6.17 -5.31
N ALA A 69 -12.34 -6.61 -4.08
CA ALA A 69 -11.01 -6.44 -3.52
C ALA A 69 -9.92 -7.15 -4.34
N ILE A 70 -10.16 -8.39 -4.79
CA ILE A 70 -9.24 -9.13 -5.67
C ILE A 70 -9.01 -8.38 -6.98
N ALA A 71 -10.09 -7.90 -7.62
CA ALA A 71 -9.99 -7.14 -8.87
C ALA A 71 -9.22 -5.83 -8.68
N ASN A 72 -9.50 -5.10 -7.60
CA ASN A 72 -8.79 -3.88 -7.25
C ASN A 72 -7.31 -4.16 -6.99
N ALA A 73 -6.96 -5.29 -6.35
CA ALA A 73 -5.58 -5.66 -6.09
C ALA A 73 -4.80 -5.89 -7.39
N ALA A 74 -5.39 -6.61 -8.35
CA ALA A 74 -4.79 -6.79 -9.67
C ALA A 74 -4.52 -5.46 -10.39
N ILE A 75 -5.45 -4.50 -10.28
CA ILE A 75 -5.28 -3.15 -10.84
C ILE A 75 -4.15 -2.39 -10.14
N GLU A 76 -4.09 -2.42 -8.81
CA GLU A 76 -3.04 -1.75 -8.05
C GLU A 76 -1.66 -2.36 -8.33
N PHE A 77 -1.56 -3.68 -8.51
CA PHE A 77 -0.33 -4.32 -8.97
C PHE A 77 0.06 -3.87 -10.38
N GLY A 78 -0.93 -3.71 -11.28
CA GLY A 78 -0.70 -3.14 -12.61
C GLY A 78 -0.08 -1.74 -12.58
N LYS A 79 -0.39 -0.92 -11.57
CA LYS A 79 0.26 0.40 -11.38
C LYS A 79 1.71 0.30 -10.93
N LYS A 80 2.10 -0.82 -10.31
CA LYS A 80 3.49 -1.13 -9.91
C LYS A 80 4.31 -1.76 -11.03
N ALA A 81 3.71 -1.92 -12.22
CA ALA A 81 4.32 -2.58 -13.36
C ALA A 81 5.71 -2.01 -13.70
N GLN A 82 5.83 -0.69 -13.81
CA GLN A 82 7.09 -0.07 -14.17
C GLN A 82 8.20 -0.38 -13.16
N THR A 83 7.89 -0.37 -11.87
CA THR A 83 8.84 -0.71 -10.80
C THR A 83 9.28 -2.17 -10.88
N MET A 84 8.35 -3.10 -11.13
CA MET A 84 8.66 -4.52 -11.33
C MET A 84 9.52 -4.75 -12.57
N ILE A 85 9.31 -4.00 -13.63
CA ILE A 85 10.10 -4.09 -14.87
C ILE A 85 11.50 -3.54 -14.65
N THR A 86 11.63 -2.40 -13.97
CA THR A 86 12.95 -1.89 -13.59
C THR A 86 13.72 -2.93 -12.77
N ALA A 87 13.08 -3.51 -11.76
CA ALA A 87 13.67 -4.60 -10.98
C ALA A 87 14.04 -5.83 -11.85
N LEU A 88 13.25 -6.14 -12.87
CA LEU A 88 13.58 -7.21 -13.83
C LEU A 88 14.88 -6.91 -14.57
N TYR A 89 15.07 -5.69 -15.06
CA TYR A 89 16.31 -5.32 -15.77
C TYR A 89 17.53 -5.32 -14.85
N GLU A 90 17.34 -5.01 -13.57
CA GLU A 90 18.41 -5.00 -12.55
C GLU A 90 18.71 -6.40 -11.99
N SER A 91 17.75 -7.34 -12.03
CA SER A 91 17.92 -8.72 -11.57
C SER A 91 18.86 -9.57 -12.44
N GLU A 92 19.32 -10.71 -11.92
CA GLU A 92 20.08 -11.73 -12.66
C GLU A 92 19.24 -12.55 -13.66
N SER A 93 18.03 -12.09 -13.99
CA SER A 93 17.15 -12.76 -14.95
C SER A 93 17.76 -12.88 -16.36
N SER A 94 17.30 -13.87 -17.13
CA SER A 94 17.86 -14.16 -18.46
C SER A 94 17.73 -12.98 -19.42
N GLN A 95 18.77 -12.73 -20.22
CA GLN A 95 18.75 -11.69 -21.26
C GLN A 95 17.60 -11.91 -22.27
N THR A 96 17.23 -13.17 -22.52
CA THR A 96 16.09 -13.53 -23.36
C THR A 96 14.78 -12.96 -22.82
N LEU A 97 14.52 -13.12 -21.52
CA LEU A 97 13.32 -12.58 -20.88
C LEU A 97 13.32 -11.04 -20.93
N LYS A 98 14.44 -10.42 -20.56
CA LYS A 98 14.60 -8.95 -20.64
C LYS A 98 14.28 -8.44 -22.05
N ASN A 99 14.81 -9.10 -23.08
CA ASN A 99 14.53 -8.76 -24.47
C ASN A 99 13.07 -8.97 -24.87
N LYS A 100 12.40 -10.03 -24.38
CA LYS A 100 10.96 -10.26 -24.63
C LYS A 100 10.12 -9.15 -24.04
N VAL A 101 10.33 -8.82 -22.76
CA VAL A 101 9.59 -7.77 -22.05
C VAL A 101 9.88 -6.38 -22.65
N GLY A 102 11.12 -6.12 -23.07
CA GLY A 102 11.53 -4.86 -23.69
C GLY A 102 10.95 -4.59 -25.07
N ARG A 103 10.36 -5.58 -25.73
CA ARG A 103 9.64 -5.41 -27.00
C ARG A 103 8.19 -4.98 -26.81
N LEU A 104 7.63 -5.22 -25.63
CA LEU A 104 6.28 -4.82 -25.28
C LEU A 104 6.23 -3.31 -25.03
N ASN A 105 5.11 -2.69 -25.40
CA ASN A 105 4.83 -1.32 -24.98
C ASN A 105 4.38 -1.27 -23.51
N ASN A 106 4.28 -0.06 -22.94
CA ASN A 106 3.95 0.12 -21.52
C ASN A 106 2.59 -0.48 -21.13
N GLU A 107 1.58 -0.42 -22.01
CA GLU A 107 0.26 -0.98 -21.72
C GLU A 107 0.27 -2.51 -21.74
N GLU A 108 0.99 -3.11 -22.69
CA GLU A 108 1.19 -4.55 -22.79
C GLU A 108 1.96 -5.08 -21.56
N GLN A 109 2.98 -4.35 -21.12
CA GLN A 109 3.72 -4.66 -19.92
C GLN A 109 2.84 -4.61 -18.67
N ALA A 110 2.07 -3.53 -18.48
CA ALA A 110 1.15 -3.39 -17.37
C ALA A 110 0.04 -4.47 -17.39
N SER A 111 -0.47 -4.82 -18.57
CA SER A 111 -1.45 -5.89 -18.76
C SER A 111 -0.86 -7.26 -18.41
N ALA A 112 0.35 -7.57 -18.88
CA ALA A 112 1.04 -8.83 -18.55
C ALA A 112 1.28 -8.96 -17.05
N LEU A 113 1.70 -7.87 -16.38
CA LEU A 113 1.94 -7.86 -14.94
C LEU A 113 0.66 -7.90 -14.12
N SER A 114 -0.42 -7.26 -14.58
CA SER A 114 -1.74 -7.37 -13.96
C SER A 114 -2.26 -8.82 -14.03
N LYS A 115 -2.04 -9.51 -15.16
CA LYS A 115 -2.40 -10.93 -15.32
C LYS A 115 -1.54 -11.85 -14.44
N ALA A 116 -0.23 -11.62 -14.42
CA ALA A 116 0.69 -12.35 -13.55
C ALA A 116 0.24 -12.22 -12.08
N SER A 117 -0.02 -10.99 -11.65
CA SER A 117 -0.47 -10.69 -10.30
C SER A 117 -1.82 -11.31 -10.00
N ALA A 118 -2.79 -11.25 -10.93
CA ALA A 118 -4.08 -11.90 -10.74
C ALA A 118 -3.99 -13.43 -10.55
N ASN A 119 -2.98 -14.08 -11.13
CA ASN A 119 -2.78 -15.53 -11.03
C ASN A 119 -2.01 -15.95 -9.77
N ASP A 120 -1.02 -15.16 -9.35
CA ASP A 120 -0.05 -15.53 -8.30
C ASP A 120 -0.15 -14.67 -7.03
N MET A 121 -1.26 -13.95 -6.86
CA MET A 121 -1.54 -13.14 -5.69
C MET A 121 -1.83 -13.98 -4.45
N ILE A 122 -1.18 -13.61 -3.35
CA ILE A 122 -1.27 -14.27 -2.04
C ILE A 122 -1.96 -13.31 -1.07
N LEU A 123 -2.98 -13.79 -0.34
CA LEU A 123 -3.61 -13.02 0.72
C LEU A 123 -2.73 -13.05 1.98
N GLU A 124 -2.36 -11.86 2.48
CA GLU A 124 -1.52 -11.72 3.68
C GLU A 124 -2.33 -11.39 4.93
N GLU A 125 -3.29 -10.48 4.82
CA GLU A 125 -4.16 -10.08 5.91
C GLU A 125 -5.51 -9.61 5.35
N ASP A 126 -6.61 -9.98 5.98
CA ASP A 126 -7.94 -9.49 5.63
C ASP A 126 -8.78 -9.10 6.84
N GLN A 127 -9.73 -8.21 6.59
CA GLN A 127 -10.72 -7.78 7.55
C GLN A 127 -12.04 -7.53 6.84
N LEU A 128 -13.10 -8.16 7.34
CA LEU A 128 -14.46 -7.97 6.87
C LEU A 128 -15.24 -7.14 7.89
N TYR A 129 -15.87 -6.08 7.41
CA TYR A 129 -16.77 -5.24 8.19
C TYR A 129 -18.17 -5.32 7.59
N TYR A 130 -19.17 -5.39 8.45
CA TYR A 130 -20.57 -5.33 8.05
C TYR A 130 -21.24 -4.12 8.71
N ASN A 131 -22.00 -3.36 7.93
CA ASN A 131 -22.76 -2.22 8.41
C ASN A 131 -24.25 -2.44 8.16
N GLU A 132 -24.97 -2.79 9.23
CA GLU A 132 -26.41 -2.96 9.24
C GLU A 132 -27.14 -1.63 8.98
N ASP A 133 -26.65 -0.54 9.56
CA ASP A 133 -27.27 0.80 9.50
C ASP A 133 -27.21 1.44 8.10
N GLN A 134 -26.31 0.98 7.24
CA GLN A 134 -26.16 1.44 5.85
C GLN A 134 -26.87 0.53 4.83
N GLY A 135 -27.93 -0.16 5.25
CA GLY A 135 -28.73 -1.01 4.36
C GLY A 135 -28.05 -2.36 4.07
N GLY A 136 -27.20 -2.84 4.99
CA GLY A 136 -26.48 -4.10 4.84
C GLY A 136 -25.33 -4.01 3.82
N LEU A 137 -24.25 -3.34 4.21
CA LEU A 137 -23.06 -3.16 3.37
C LEU A 137 -21.87 -3.94 3.95
N TYR A 138 -21.26 -4.79 3.14
CA TYR A 138 -19.97 -5.41 3.45
C TYR A 138 -18.84 -4.54 2.92
N LYS A 139 -17.82 -4.35 3.76
CA LYS A 139 -16.55 -3.72 3.42
C LYS A 139 -15.43 -4.70 3.71
N TYR A 140 -14.79 -5.18 2.66
CA TYR A 140 -13.71 -6.14 2.74
C TYR A 140 -12.37 -5.44 2.47
N ARG A 141 -11.55 -5.31 3.50
CA ARG A 141 -10.18 -4.79 3.40
C ARG A 141 -9.23 -5.96 3.33
N ALA A 142 -8.27 -5.92 2.42
CA ALA A 142 -7.30 -6.97 2.28
C ALA A 142 -5.93 -6.42 1.90
N VAL A 143 -4.90 -7.08 2.40
CA VAL A 143 -3.52 -6.96 1.94
C VAL A 143 -3.21 -8.18 1.09
N TYR A 144 -2.75 -7.92 -0.11
CA TYR A 144 -2.25 -8.94 -0.99
C TYR A 144 -0.77 -8.71 -1.27
N LYS A 145 -0.03 -9.80 -1.50
CA LYS A 145 1.32 -9.74 -2.01
C LYS A 145 1.49 -10.55 -3.29
N VAL A 146 2.53 -10.22 -4.04
CA VAL A 146 3.06 -11.05 -5.11
C VAL A 146 4.57 -11.13 -4.95
N GLU A 147 5.10 -12.35 -5.07
CA GLU A 147 6.55 -12.59 -5.10
C GLU A 147 7.09 -12.37 -6.51
N PHE A 148 8.23 -11.68 -6.61
CA PHE A 148 8.83 -11.30 -7.88
C PHE A 148 9.23 -12.53 -8.72
N ASP A 149 9.66 -13.61 -8.08
CA ASP A 149 9.95 -14.87 -8.75
C ASP A 149 8.74 -15.48 -9.47
N ASN A 150 7.53 -15.31 -8.91
CA ASN A 150 6.30 -15.77 -9.56
C ASN A 150 5.99 -14.91 -10.78
N ILE A 151 6.23 -13.60 -10.71
CA ILE A 151 6.14 -12.70 -11.87
C ILE A 151 7.12 -13.14 -12.97
N ILE A 152 8.40 -13.36 -12.64
CA ILE A 152 9.41 -13.83 -13.61
C ILE A 152 8.96 -15.14 -14.27
N ARG A 153 8.46 -16.09 -13.46
CA ARG A 153 7.97 -17.38 -13.96
C ARG A 153 6.80 -17.21 -14.92
N PHE A 154 5.82 -16.38 -14.56
CA PHE A 154 4.68 -16.08 -15.40
C PHE A 154 5.13 -15.47 -16.74
N LEU A 155 5.95 -14.41 -16.70
CA LEU A 155 6.43 -13.72 -17.89
C LEU A 155 7.26 -14.63 -18.81
N ASN A 156 8.06 -15.55 -18.25
CA ASN A 156 8.80 -16.55 -19.04
C ASN A 156 7.89 -17.55 -19.77
N SER A 157 6.75 -17.89 -19.17
CA SER A 157 5.84 -18.94 -19.68
C SER A 157 4.77 -18.41 -20.61
N SER A 158 4.41 -17.13 -20.47
CA SER A 158 3.22 -16.53 -21.11
C SER A 158 3.55 -15.47 -22.18
N LEU A 159 4.82 -15.08 -22.33
CA LEU A 159 5.35 -14.21 -23.39
C LEU A 159 6.27 -14.99 -24.34
#